data_AF-A0A847TAS0-F1
#
_entry.id   AF-A0A847TAS0-F1
#
_cell.length_a   1.000
_cell.length_b   1.000
_cell.length_c   1.000
_cell.angle_alpha   90.00
_cell.angle_beta   90.00
_cell.angle_gamma   90.00
#
_symmetry.space_group_name_H-M   'P 1'
#
loop_
_entity.id
_entity.type
_entity.pdbx_description
1 polymer ?
#
loop_
_entity_poly.entity_id
_entity_poly.type
_entity_poly.pdbx_seq_one_letter_code
_entity_poly.pdbx_strand_id
1 'polypeptide(L)'
;MRSLNMKRLKSFFTFDLPVNYSYIYSRFRKTHKGQRDIYASWPAEATRRQLINEYWSNALWHYLLLFVLADVVVFFYSGQFNAMYMLAGVTLGMVAYLPVYFLIYRPTFTGDFLPKLETVIAAYEGSERAWQEKCKQDQLTNRALVLLFYAFDKASKANYLTPSDKCADLLHKIFGSSPDGIKKALDLIFKKDKRAKLEHRHLVEVGKSFEEAYAILEAMQFDEGIQRLKQLEQQFQRP
;
A
#
# COMPACT_ATOMS: atom_id res chain seq x y z
N MET A 1 3.70 30.93 -25.92
CA MET A 1 3.62 31.45 -24.54
C MET A 1 2.59 30.63 -23.77
N ARG A 2 3.03 29.83 -22.78
CA ARG A 2 2.13 29.03 -21.93
C ARG A 2 1.32 29.99 -21.05
N SER A 3 0.00 29.87 -21.06
CA SER A 3 -0.85 30.62 -20.13
C SER A 3 -0.42 30.35 -18.69
N LEU A 4 0.08 31.37 -18.02
CA LEU A 4 0.32 31.35 -16.58
C LEU A 4 -1.03 31.14 -15.91
N ASN A 5 -1.21 29.97 -15.31
CA ASN A 5 -2.46 29.61 -14.65
C ASN A 5 -2.61 30.50 -13.41
N MET A 6 -3.50 31.50 -13.46
CA MET A 6 -3.70 32.51 -12.41
C MET A 6 -3.88 31.88 -11.02
N LYS A 7 -4.48 30.68 -10.96
CA LYS A 7 -4.63 29.90 -9.72
C LYS A 7 -3.29 29.45 -9.14
N ARG A 8 -2.33 29.03 -9.99
CA ARG A 8 -0.97 28.66 -9.57
C ARG A 8 -0.17 29.87 -9.08
N LEU A 9 -0.32 31.02 -9.76
CA LEU A 9 0.38 32.25 -9.36
C LEU A 9 -0.13 32.73 -7.99
N LYS A 10 -1.45 32.78 -7.80
CA LYS A 10 -2.08 33.12 -6.53
C LYS A 10 -1.60 32.19 -5.40
N SER A 11 -1.69 30.87 -5.61
CA SER A 11 -1.28 29.88 -4.62
C SER A 11 0.23 29.85 -4.34
N PHE A 12 1.04 30.38 -5.26
CA PHE A 12 2.47 30.56 -5.04
C PHE A 12 2.68 31.70 -4.04
N PHE A 13 2.10 32.89 -4.29
CA PHE A 13 2.20 34.04 -3.39
C PHE A 13 1.58 33.82 -2.01
N THR A 14 0.50 33.05 -1.92
CA THR A 14 -0.16 32.73 -0.63
C THR A 14 0.41 31.49 0.03
N PHE A 15 1.31 30.77 -0.64
CA PHE A 15 1.86 29.50 -0.15
C PHE A 15 0.80 28.44 0.19
N ASP A 16 -0.36 28.48 -0.48
CA ASP A 16 -1.52 27.60 -0.20
C ASP A 16 -1.38 26.19 -0.81
N LEU A 17 -0.62 26.07 -1.90
CA LEU A 17 -0.47 24.79 -2.63
C LEU A 17 0.19 23.69 -1.78
N PRO A 18 1.33 23.96 -1.11
CA PRO A 18 2.01 22.96 -0.29
C PRO A 18 1.12 22.39 0.82
N VAL A 19 0.13 23.14 1.31
CA VAL A 19 -0.75 22.74 2.44
C VAL A 19 -2.11 22.18 2.03
N ASN A 20 -2.41 22.12 0.73
CA ASN A 20 -3.66 21.57 0.23
C ASN A 20 -3.66 20.03 0.33
N TYR A 21 -4.64 19.45 1.03
CA TYR A 21 -4.71 18.00 1.24
C TYR A 21 -4.73 17.20 -0.07
N SER A 22 -5.58 17.56 -1.04
CA SER A 22 -5.67 16.87 -2.33
C SER A 22 -4.37 16.95 -3.11
N TYR A 23 -3.68 18.09 -3.03
CA TYR A 23 -2.35 18.25 -3.62
C TYR A 23 -1.34 17.32 -2.97
N ILE A 24 -1.23 17.34 -1.63
CA ILE A 24 -0.31 16.48 -0.85
C ILE A 24 -0.59 15.00 -1.15
N TYR A 25 -1.86 14.58 -1.16
CA TYR A 25 -2.27 13.22 -1.48
C TYR A 25 -1.83 12.81 -2.90
N SER A 26 -2.11 13.64 -3.90
CA SER A 26 -1.71 13.35 -5.28
C SER A 26 -0.19 13.29 -5.44
N ARG A 27 0.54 14.18 -4.75
CA ARG A 27 1.99 14.25 -4.78
C ARG A 27 2.61 13.04 -4.11
N PHE A 28 2.12 12.66 -2.93
CA PHE A 28 2.53 11.44 -2.24
C PHE A 28 2.35 10.22 -3.13
N ARG A 29 1.16 10.00 -3.69
CA ARG A 29 0.90 8.83 -4.54
C ARG A 29 1.80 8.79 -5.76
N LYS A 30 1.99 9.94 -6.43
CA LYS A 30 2.84 10.04 -7.62
C LYS A 30 4.31 9.75 -7.29
N THR A 31 4.84 10.37 -6.24
CA THR A 31 6.23 10.17 -5.81
C THR A 31 6.45 8.75 -5.32
N HIS A 32 5.55 8.21 -4.49
CA HIS A 32 5.64 6.84 -3.97
C HIS A 32 5.61 5.81 -5.09
N LYS A 33 4.67 5.95 -6.05
CA LYS A 33 4.58 5.05 -7.20
C LYS A 33 5.83 5.13 -8.08
N GLY A 34 6.28 6.34 -8.42
CA GLY A 34 7.47 6.52 -9.24
C GLY A 34 8.74 5.92 -8.61
N GLN A 35 8.85 5.94 -7.28
CA GLN A 35 9.96 5.28 -6.58
C GLN A 35 9.78 3.77 -6.52
N ARG A 36 8.56 3.25 -6.35
CA ARG A 36 8.29 1.81 -6.39
C ARG A 36 8.55 1.18 -7.76
N ASP A 37 8.38 1.94 -8.83
CA ASP A 37 8.72 1.50 -10.19
C ASP A 37 10.24 1.23 -10.34
N ILE A 38 11.09 1.83 -9.49
CA ILE A 38 12.55 1.66 -9.48
C ILE A 38 12.97 0.69 -8.36
N TYR A 39 12.36 0.81 -7.17
CA TYR A 39 12.69 0.09 -5.95
C TYR A 39 11.46 -0.65 -5.42
N ALA A 40 11.41 -1.98 -5.61
CA ALA A 40 10.26 -2.81 -5.27
C ALA A 40 9.79 -2.67 -3.80
N SER A 41 10.69 -2.38 -2.87
CA SER A 41 10.41 -2.27 -1.42
C SER A 41 10.45 -0.83 -0.88
N TRP A 42 10.15 0.18 -1.70
CA TRP A 42 10.18 1.58 -1.27
C TRP A 42 9.18 1.86 -0.11
N PRO A 43 9.66 2.30 1.07
CA PRO A 43 8.80 2.54 2.23
C PRO A 43 8.09 3.91 2.18
N ALA A 44 6.92 4.00 2.81
CA ALA A 44 6.17 5.26 2.91
C ALA A 44 6.98 6.37 3.61
N GLU A 45 7.76 6.02 4.64
CA GLU A 45 8.64 6.96 5.37
C GLU A 45 9.69 7.62 4.47
N ALA A 46 10.23 6.92 3.46
CA ALA A 46 11.17 7.52 2.53
C ALA A 46 10.49 8.57 1.64
N THR A 47 9.24 8.32 1.25
CA THR A 47 8.42 9.28 0.50
C THR A 47 8.09 10.49 1.36
N ARG A 48 7.74 10.27 2.62
CA ARG A 48 7.50 11.31 3.61
C ARG A 48 8.69 12.28 3.70
N ARG A 49 9.91 11.75 3.86
CA ARG A 49 11.14 12.56 3.90
C ARG A 49 11.35 13.36 2.61
N GLN A 50 11.09 12.77 1.44
CA GLN A 50 11.18 13.49 0.17
C GLN A 50 10.19 14.67 0.10
N LEU A 51 8.96 14.48 0.55
CA LEU A 51 7.96 15.55 0.55
C LEU A 51 8.24 16.64 1.58
N ILE A 52 8.81 16.29 2.74
CA ILE A 52 9.29 17.27 3.72
C ILE A 52 10.42 18.12 3.11
N ASN A 53 11.38 17.49 2.43
CA ASN A 53 12.45 18.21 1.75
C ASN A 53 11.89 19.10 0.62
N GLU A 54 10.91 18.61 -0.14
CA GLU A 54 10.24 19.37 -1.19
C GLU A 54 9.50 20.59 -0.61
N TYR A 55 8.83 20.45 0.54
CA TYR A 55 8.20 21.57 1.24
C TYR A 55 9.20 22.66 1.60
N TRP A 56 10.32 22.31 2.24
CA TRP A 56 11.33 23.30 2.64
C TRP A 56 12.04 23.93 1.44
N SER A 57 12.28 23.16 0.38
CA SER A 57 12.81 23.70 -0.87
C SER A 57 11.84 24.71 -1.49
N ASN A 58 10.54 24.41 -1.52
CA ASN A 58 9.52 25.32 -2.01
C ASN A 58 9.41 26.58 -1.14
N ALA A 59 9.52 26.47 0.19
CA ALA A 59 9.53 27.60 1.11
C ALA A 59 10.73 28.54 0.85
N LEU A 60 11.92 27.95 0.62
CA LEU A 60 13.11 28.71 0.26
C LEU A 60 12.94 29.42 -1.08
N TRP A 61 12.47 28.73 -2.12
CA TRP A 61 12.21 29.34 -3.43
C TRP A 61 11.16 30.43 -3.38
N HIS A 62 10.10 30.23 -2.59
CA HIS A 62 9.07 31.24 -2.36
C HIS A 62 9.68 32.50 -1.73
N TYR A 63 10.51 32.33 -0.69
CA TYR A 63 11.21 33.45 -0.07
C TYR A 63 12.16 34.17 -1.04
N LEU A 64 13.00 33.43 -1.77
CA LEU A 64 13.94 34.00 -2.74
C LEU A 64 13.22 34.81 -3.83
N LEU A 65 12.08 34.32 -4.32
CA LEU A 65 11.31 35.02 -5.34
C LEU A 65 10.66 36.30 -4.79
N LEU A 66 10.16 36.30 -3.56
CA LEU A 66 9.68 37.52 -2.90
C LEU A 66 10.80 38.54 -2.71
N PHE A 67 11.98 38.08 -2.30
CA PHE A 67 13.16 38.92 -2.11
C PHE A 67 13.62 39.57 -3.42
N VAL A 68 13.77 38.78 -4.50
CA VAL A 68 14.12 39.28 -5.83
C VAL A 68 13.08 40.27 -6.35
N LEU A 69 11.79 40.00 -6.12
CA LEU A 69 10.72 40.90 -6.54
C LEU A 69 10.77 42.24 -5.78
N ALA A 70 11.04 42.22 -4.48
CA ALA A 70 11.24 43.43 -3.68
C ALA A 70 12.44 44.23 -4.18
N ASP A 71 13.59 43.58 -4.43
CA ASP A 71 14.79 44.23 -4.95
C ASP A 71 14.55 44.89 -6.31
N VAL A 72 13.83 44.22 -7.22
CA VAL A 72 13.46 44.77 -8.53
C VAL A 72 12.59 46.02 -8.36
N VAL A 73 11.61 45.99 -7.45
CA VAL A 73 10.76 47.17 -7.18
C VAL A 73 11.61 48.33 -6.69
N VAL A 74 12.48 48.13 -5.70
CA VAL A 74 13.31 49.23 -5.18
C VAL A 74 14.26 49.75 -6.24
N PHE A 75 14.83 48.88 -7.07
CA PHE A 75 15.67 49.27 -8.20
C PHE A 75 14.98 50.25 -9.16
N PHE A 76 13.72 49.96 -9.54
CA PHE A 76 12.97 50.85 -10.44
C PHE A 76 12.83 52.29 -9.91
N TYR A 77 12.82 52.47 -8.59
CA TYR A 77 12.71 53.78 -7.95
C TYR A 77 14.07 54.44 -7.65
N SER A 78 15.08 53.66 -7.29
CA SER A 78 16.38 54.20 -6.85
C SER A 78 17.37 54.42 -8.00
N GLY A 79 17.25 53.66 -9.10
CA GLY A 79 18.11 53.77 -10.29
C GLY A 79 19.60 53.49 -10.05
N GLN A 80 20.00 53.07 -8.85
CA GLN A 80 21.41 52.90 -8.46
C GLN A 80 21.73 51.46 -8.07
N PHE A 81 22.62 50.82 -8.82
CA PHE A 81 23.28 49.57 -8.45
C PHE A 81 24.72 49.89 -8.02
N ASN A 82 24.92 50.12 -6.73
CA ASN A 82 26.27 50.15 -6.14
C ASN A 82 26.49 48.88 -5.30
N ALA A 83 27.73 48.40 -5.21
CA ALA A 83 28.12 47.24 -4.44
C ALA A 83 27.67 47.32 -2.97
N MET A 84 27.71 48.52 -2.36
CA MET A 84 27.22 48.73 -0.99
C MET A 84 25.72 48.49 -0.84
N TYR A 85 24.93 48.84 -1.86
CA TYR A 85 23.49 48.61 -1.87
C TYR A 85 23.18 47.11 -1.97
N MET A 86 23.89 46.39 -2.84
CA MET A 86 23.76 44.93 -2.97
C MET A 86 24.12 44.20 -1.68
N LEU A 87 25.22 44.62 -1.03
CA LEU A 87 25.64 44.05 0.25
C LEU A 87 24.60 44.30 1.35
N ALA A 88 24.05 45.52 1.42
CA ALA A 88 22.98 45.86 2.35
C ALA A 88 21.70 45.05 2.08
N GLY A 89 21.30 44.91 0.82
CA GLY A 89 20.15 44.10 0.40
C GLY A 89 20.28 42.64 0.81
N VAL A 90 21.41 42.00 0.50
CA VAL A 90 21.68 40.60 0.89
C VAL A 90 21.64 40.42 2.41
N THR A 91 22.26 41.35 3.15
CA THR A 91 22.29 41.29 4.62
C THR A 91 20.88 41.44 5.20
N LEU A 92 20.10 42.42 4.70
CA LEU A 92 18.71 42.62 5.11
C LEU A 92 17.82 41.44 4.71
N GLY A 93 18.05 40.83 3.55
CA GLY A 93 17.38 39.61 3.13
C GLY A 93 17.62 38.48 4.13
N MET A 94 18.87 38.14 4.43
CA MET A 94 19.18 37.10 5.41
C MET A 94 18.49 37.33 6.76
N VAL A 95 18.47 38.58 7.24
CA VAL A 95 17.77 38.93 8.49
C VAL A 95 16.25 38.80 8.34
N ALA A 96 15.68 39.25 7.22
CA ALA A 96 14.24 39.18 6.95
C ALA A 96 13.73 37.75 6.74
N TYR A 97 14.60 36.79 6.40
CA TYR A 97 14.22 35.38 6.34
C TYR A 97 13.81 34.84 7.71
N LEU A 98 14.47 35.27 8.80
CA LEU A 98 14.20 34.77 10.16
C LEU A 98 12.73 34.96 10.59
N PRO A 99 12.14 36.17 10.57
CA PRO A 99 10.74 36.34 10.95
C PRO A 99 9.80 35.58 10.01
N VAL A 100 10.07 35.55 8.70
CA VAL A 100 9.24 34.78 7.75
C VAL A 100 9.27 33.29 8.07
N TYR A 101 10.46 32.75 8.37
CA TYR A 101 10.63 31.36 8.75
C TYR A 101 9.87 31.02 10.03
N PHE A 102 10.04 31.81 11.09
CA PHE A 102 9.45 31.52 12.41
C PHE A 102 7.96 31.83 12.50
N LEU A 103 7.44 32.80 11.75
CA LEU A 103 6.05 33.24 11.85
C LEU A 103 5.15 32.63 10.76
N ILE A 104 5.71 32.25 9.61
CA ILE A 104 4.92 31.74 8.48
C ILE A 104 5.31 30.28 8.22
N TYR A 105 6.52 30.02 7.73
CA TYR A 105 6.85 28.68 7.21
C TYR A 105 6.84 27.58 8.26
N ARG A 106 7.39 27.85 9.45
CA ARG A 106 7.46 26.86 10.52
C ARG A 106 6.06 26.57 11.09
N PRO A 107 5.24 27.56 11.48
CA PRO A 107 3.87 27.30 11.92
C PRO A 107 3.02 26.56 10.88
N THR A 108 3.09 26.96 9.61
CA THR A 108 2.40 26.28 8.51
C THR A 108 2.91 24.85 8.30
N PHE A 109 4.20 24.61 8.47
CA PHE A 109 4.78 23.27 8.39
C PHE A 109 4.22 22.37 9.49
N THR A 110 4.28 22.83 10.75
CA THR A 110 3.89 22.03 11.90
C THR A 110 2.38 21.91 12.09
N GLY A 111 1.63 22.97 11.76
CA GLY A 111 0.19 23.07 12.01
C GLY A 111 -0.66 22.52 10.87
N ASP A 112 -0.19 22.63 9.62
CA ASP A 112 -0.98 22.27 8.44
C ASP A 112 -0.35 21.14 7.62
N PHE A 113 0.87 21.36 7.13
CA PHE A 113 1.49 20.44 6.17
C PHE A 113 1.74 19.07 6.79
N LEU A 114 2.44 19.02 7.92
CA LEU A 114 2.86 17.78 8.55
C LEU A 114 1.66 16.92 8.96
N PRO A 115 0.64 17.43 9.68
CA PRO A 115 -0.55 16.63 10.03
C PRO A 115 -1.30 16.09 8.81
N LYS A 116 -1.43 16.89 7.74
CA LYS A 116 -2.07 16.46 6.49
C LYS A 116 -1.25 15.37 5.80
N LEU A 117 0.08 15.49 5.79
CA LEU A 117 0.98 14.47 5.25
C LEU A 117 0.87 13.15 6.02
N GLU A 118 0.85 13.18 7.35
CA GLU A 118 0.65 11.98 8.17
C GLU A 118 -0.72 11.34 7.90
N THR A 119 -1.76 12.16 7.74
CA THR A 119 -3.11 11.68 7.40
C THR A 119 -3.13 10.99 6.04
N VAL A 120 -2.43 11.55 5.04
CA VAL A 120 -2.29 10.93 3.71
C VAL A 120 -1.56 9.60 3.79
N ILE A 121 -0.48 9.51 4.57
CA ILE A 121 0.28 8.28 4.76
C ILE A 121 -0.60 7.21 5.42
N ALA A 122 -1.28 7.56 6.52
CA ALA A 122 -2.17 6.66 7.22
C ALA A 122 -3.31 6.16 6.33
N ALA A 123 -3.92 7.04 5.53
CA ALA A 123 -4.96 6.66 4.57
C ALA A 123 -4.43 5.73 3.48
N TYR A 124 -3.22 6.00 2.96
CA TYR A 124 -2.57 5.15 1.96
C TYR A 124 -2.27 3.76 2.52
N GLU A 125 -1.60 3.67 3.66
CA GLU A 125 -1.27 2.40 4.30
C GLU A 125 -2.52 1.63 4.71
N GLY A 126 -3.53 2.32 5.24
CA GLY A 126 -4.83 1.73 5.56
C GLY A 126 -5.48 1.11 4.32
N SER A 127 -5.43 1.79 3.17
CA SER A 127 -5.94 1.25 1.91
C SER A 127 -5.14 0.05 1.39
N GLU A 128 -3.80 0.04 1.55
CA GLU A 128 -2.97 -1.11 1.17
C GLU A 128 -3.28 -2.33 2.05
N ARG A 129 -3.42 -2.14 3.37
CA ARG A 129 -3.79 -3.21 4.30
C ARG A 129 -5.18 -3.76 3.99
N ALA A 130 -6.17 -2.89 3.79
CA ALA A 130 -7.52 -3.31 3.42
C ALA A 130 -7.54 -4.08 2.10
N TRP A 131 -6.74 -3.67 1.11
CA TRP A 131 -6.58 -4.42 -0.13
C TRP A 131 -5.95 -5.80 0.10
N GLN A 132 -4.89 -5.88 0.90
CA GLN A 132 -4.27 -7.16 1.25
C GLN A 132 -5.21 -8.09 2.02
N GLU A 133 -6.00 -7.55 2.95
CA GLU A 133 -7.03 -8.29 3.68
C GLU A 133 -8.11 -8.79 2.74
N LYS A 134 -8.58 -7.96 1.81
CA LYS A 134 -9.51 -8.38 0.76
C LYS A 134 -8.93 -9.51 -0.08
N CYS A 135 -7.68 -9.39 -0.54
CA CYS A 135 -7.01 -10.47 -1.29
C CYS A 135 -6.89 -11.75 -0.47
N LYS A 136 -6.67 -11.67 0.85
CA LYS A 136 -6.66 -12.84 1.74
C LYS A 136 -8.05 -13.44 1.94
N GLN A 137 -9.11 -12.62 1.99
CA GLN A 137 -10.49 -13.09 2.11
C GLN A 137 -10.99 -13.74 0.82
N ASP A 138 -10.57 -13.23 -0.34
CA ASP A 138 -10.90 -13.79 -1.65
C ASP A 138 -10.10 -15.09 -1.95
N GLN A 139 -9.02 -15.36 -1.19
CA GLN A 139 -8.29 -16.62 -1.27
C GLN A 139 -9.07 -17.76 -0.59
N LEU A 140 -9.07 -18.92 -1.23
CA LEU A 140 -9.61 -20.14 -0.65
C LEU A 140 -8.91 -20.51 0.65
N THR A 141 -9.67 -21.10 1.58
CA THR A 141 -9.09 -21.67 2.78
C THR A 141 -8.07 -22.76 2.44
N ASN A 142 -7.04 -22.94 3.27
CA ASN A 142 -6.02 -23.98 3.05
C ASN A 142 -6.63 -25.38 2.88
N ARG A 143 -7.75 -25.66 3.57
CA ARG A 143 -8.48 -26.92 3.42
C ARG A 143 -9.16 -27.01 2.06
N ALA A 144 -9.90 -25.97 1.64
CA ALA A 144 -10.52 -25.93 0.31
C ALA A 144 -9.47 -26.05 -0.81
N LEU A 145 -8.30 -25.41 -0.67
CA LEU A 145 -7.18 -25.56 -1.60
C LEU A 145 -6.68 -27.01 -1.71
N VAL A 146 -6.48 -27.68 -0.57
CA VAL A 146 -6.04 -29.08 -0.56
C VAL A 146 -7.13 -30.02 -1.10
N LEU A 147 -8.42 -29.75 -0.82
CA LEU A 147 -9.55 -30.49 -1.39
C LEU A 147 -9.62 -30.32 -2.90
N LEU A 148 -9.48 -29.10 -3.40
CA LEU A 148 -9.43 -28.81 -4.84
C LEU A 148 -8.28 -29.57 -5.51
N PHE A 149 -7.08 -29.52 -4.93
CA PHE A 149 -5.93 -30.27 -5.44
C PHE A 149 -6.14 -31.79 -5.35
N TYR A 150 -6.83 -32.28 -4.31
CA TYR A 150 -7.20 -33.69 -4.20
C TYR A 150 -8.12 -34.14 -5.33
N ALA A 151 -9.11 -33.32 -5.69
CA ALA A 151 -9.98 -33.62 -6.82
C ALA A 151 -9.17 -33.78 -8.12
N PHE A 152 -8.24 -32.85 -8.39
CA PHE A 152 -7.35 -32.93 -9.56
C PHE A 152 -6.38 -34.10 -9.51
N ASP A 153 -5.73 -34.36 -8.37
CA ASP A 153 -4.80 -35.47 -8.18
C ASP A 153 -5.46 -36.84 -8.42
N LYS A 154 -6.70 -37.01 -7.96
CA LYS A 154 -7.45 -38.26 -8.13
C LYS A 154 -8.05 -38.42 -9.51
N ALA A 155 -8.55 -37.35 -10.13
CA ALA A 155 -9.05 -37.41 -11.49
C ALA A 155 -7.92 -37.66 -12.51
N SER A 156 -6.77 -37.01 -12.33
CA SER A 156 -5.57 -37.23 -13.16
C SER A 156 -4.88 -38.57 -12.91
N LYS A 157 -5.26 -39.31 -11.87
CA LYS A 157 -4.61 -40.56 -11.40
C LYS A 157 -3.13 -40.37 -11.04
N ALA A 158 -2.69 -39.13 -10.80
CA ALA A 158 -1.31 -38.81 -10.44
C ALA A 158 -0.94 -39.39 -9.06
N ASN A 159 -1.90 -39.42 -8.11
CA ASN A 159 -1.74 -39.97 -6.76
C ASN A 159 -0.54 -39.40 -5.99
N TYR A 160 -0.23 -38.13 -6.22
CA TYR A 160 0.90 -37.41 -5.65
C TYR A 160 0.65 -37.01 -4.19
N LEU A 161 -0.59 -36.72 -3.83
CA LEU A 161 -0.91 -36.20 -2.50
C LEU A 161 -0.61 -37.20 -1.39
N THR A 162 0.26 -36.80 -0.46
CA THR A 162 0.58 -37.53 0.75
C THR A 162 0.64 -36.56 1.94
N PRO A 163 0.30 -37.00 3.16
CA PRO A 163 0.42 -36.18 4.37
C PRO A 163 1.89 -36.09 4.82
N SER A 164 2.71 -35.41 4.03
CA SER A 164 4.16 -35.24 4.24
C SER A 164 4.57 -33.77 4.13
N ASP A 165 5.66 -33.41 4.81
CA ASP A 165 6.23 -32.06 4.76
C ASP A 165 6.62 -31.66 3.35
N LYS A 166 7.18 -32.60 2.57
CA LYS A 166 7.53 -32.38 1.16
C LYS A 166 6.32 -31.99 0.31
N CYS A 167 5.16 -32.60 0.55
CA CYS A 167 3.93 -32.28 -0.17
C CYS A 167 3.38 -30.92 0.27
N ALA A 168 3.42 -30.61 1.57
CA ALA A 168 3.01 -29.31 2.11
C ALA A 168 3.88 -28.17 1.56
N ASP A 169 5.19 -28.37 1.45
CA ASP A 169 6.13 -27.40 0.86
C ASP A 169 5.87 -27.17 -0.63
N LEU A 170 5.52 -28.22 -1.37
CA LEU A 170 5.18 -28.10 -2.79
C LEU A 170 3.87 -27.33 -2.98
N LEU A 171 2.83 -27.66 -2.21
CA LEU A 171 1.56 -26.95 -2.27
C LEU A 171 1.69 -25.51 -1.77
N HIS A 172 2.56 -25.24 -0.79
CA HIS A 172 2.92 -23.88 -0.39
C HIS A 172 3.48 -23.09 -1.56
N LYS A 173 4.38 -23.69 -2.36
CA LYS A 173 4.94 -23.05 -3.56
C LYS A 173 3.89 -22.82 -4.66
N ILE A 174 2.90 -23.69 -4.80
CA ILE A 174 1.84 -23.56 -5.80
C ILE A 174 0.81 -22.50 -5.39
N PHE A 175 0.35 -22.53 -4.14
CA PHE A 175 -0.78 -21.72 -3.69
C PHE A 175 -0.38 -20.47 -2.90
N GLY A 176 0.89 -20.34 -2.49
CA GLY A 176 1.36 -19.24 -1.64
C GLY A 176 0.87 -19.29 -0.19
N SER A 177 0.22 -20.40 0.21
CA SER A 177 -0.39 -20.58 1.53
C SER A 177 0.55 -21.20 2.56
N SER A 178 0.34 -20.95 3.85
CA SER A 178 1.21 -21.45 4.93
C SER A 178 1.40 -22.99 4.87
N PRO A 179 2.65 -23.50 4.90
CA PRO A 179 2.93 -24.93 4.84
C PRO A 179 2.35 -25.68 6.05
N ASP A 180 2.37 -25.10 7.25
CA ASP A 180 1.76 -25.69 8.45
C ASP A 180 0.25 -25.86 8.31
N GLY A 181 -0.41 -24.86 7.72
CA GLY A 181 -1.85 -24.90 7.46
C GLY A 181 -2.23 -25.96 6.44
N ILE A 182 -1.43 -26.08 5.38
CA ILE A 182 -1.59 -27.12 4.35
C ILE A 182 -1.33 -28.52 4.95
N LYS A 183 -0.26 -28.70 5.74
CA LYS A 183 0.06 -29.98 6.39
C LYS A 183 -1.07 -30.44 7.29
N LYS A 184 -1.63 -29.54 8.10
CA LYS A 184 -2.80 -29.85 8.94
C LYS A 184 -4.02 -30.26 8.11
N ALA A 185 -4.26 -29.60 6.97
CA ALA A 185 -5.35 -29.97 6.06
C ALA A 185 -5.12 -31.35 5.40
N LEU A 186 -3.90 -31.63 4.93
CA LEU A 186 -3.51 -32.95 4.40
C LEU A 186 -3.67 -34.05 5.45
N ASP A 187 -3.18 -33.81 6.68
CA ASP A 187 -3.35 -34.74 7.79
C ASP A 187 -4.82 -35.05 8.05
N LEU A 188 -5.68 -34.03 8.05
CA LEU A 188 -7.11 -34.20 8.26
C LEU A 188 -7.79 -34.98 7.12
N ILE A 189 -7.35 -34.83 5.87
CA ILE A 189 -7.89 -35.56 4.72
C ILE A 189 -7.45 -37.02 4.72
N PHE A 190 -6.17 -37.29 4.98
CA PHE A 190 -5.60 -38.63 4.81
C PHE A 190 -5.59 -39.47 6.09
N LYS A 191 -5.44 -38.88 7.28
CA LYS A 191 -5.31 -39.61 8.55
C LYS A 191 -6.67 -39.79 9.23
N LYS A 192 -7.13 -41.04 9.34
CA LYS A 192 -8.45 -41.39 9.92
C LYS A 192 -8.55 -41.05 11.42
N ASP A 193 -7.47 -41.24 12.16
CA ASP A 193 -7.38 -40.92 13.60
C ASP A 193 -7.57 -39.43 13.88
N LYS A 194 -7.14 -38.56 12.96
CA LYS A 194 -7.36 -37.11 13.05
C LYS A 194 -8.80 -36.73 12.76
N ARG A 195 -9.46 -37.44 11.84
CA ARG A 195 -10.89 -37.23 11.52
C ARG A 195 -11.80 -37.63 12.66
N ALA A 196 -11.56 -38.81 13.25
CA ALA A 196 -12.37 -39.34 14.35
C ALA A 196 -12.32 -38.48 15.62
N LYS A 197 -11.29 -37.63 15.77
CA LYS A 197 -11.12 -36.72 16.92
C LYS A 197 -11.66 -35.31 16.67
N LEU A 198 -12.36 -35.07 15.55
CA LEU A 198 -12.91 -33.76 15.25
C LEU A 198 -14.12 -33.46 16.12
N GLU A 199 -14.09 -32.32 16.80
CA GLU A 199 -15.25 -31.77 17.49
C GLU A 199 -16.31 -31.30 16.49
N HIS A 200 -17.57 -31.24 16.93
CA HIS A 200 -18.71 -30.83 16.09
C HIS A 200 -18.49 -29.49 15.37
N ARG A 201 -17.92 -28.49 16.05
CA ARG A 201 -17.59 -27.19 15.45
C ARG A 201 -16.62 -27.32 14.28
N HIS A 202 -15.60 -28.16 14.40
CA HIS A 202 -14.61 -28.36 13.35
C HIS A 202 -15.18 -29.13 12.16
N LEU A 203 -16.16 -30.02 12.37
CA LEU A 203 -16.89 -30.69 11.28
C LEU A 203 -17.68 -29.69 10.43
N VAL A 204 -18.33 -28.70 11.05
CA VAL A 204 -19.02 -27.63 10.33
C VAL A 204 -18.04 -26.82 9.47
N GLU A 205 -16.88 -26.46 10.01
CA GLU A 205 -15.85 -25.75 9.24
C GLU A 205 -15.28 -26.59 8.08
N VAL A 206 -15.16 -27.91 8.25
CA VAL A 206 -14.75 -28.82 7.18
C VAL A 206 -15.82 -28.86 6.09
N GLY A 207 -17.09 -28.98 6.45
CA GLY A 207 -18.22 -28.91 5.50
C GLY A 207 -18.20 -27.63 4.67
N LYS A 208 -17.98 -26.47 5.31
CA LYS A 208 -17.82 -25.20 4.61
C LYS A 208 -16.65 -25.21 3.61
N SER A 209 -15.52 -25.83 3.96
CA SER A 209 -14.40 -25.98 3.02
C SER A 209 -14.71 -26.90 1.83
N PHE A 210 -15.58 -27.90 1.99
CA PHE A 210 -16.09 -28.70 0.87
C PHE A 210 -17.00 -27.87 -0.03
N GLU A 211 -17.94 -27.10 0.53
CA GLU A 211 -18.80 -26.18 -0.22
C GLU A 211 -17.99 -25.16 -1.04
N GLU A 212 -16.95 -24.56 -0.45
CA GLU A 212 -16.02 -23.66 -1.14
C GLU A 212 -15.34 -24.36 -2.34
N ALA A 213 -14.89 -25.60 -2.17
CA ALA A 213 -14.26 -26.37 -3.24
C ALA A 213 -15.28 -26.78 -4.33
N TYR A 214 -16.49 -27.18 -3.96
CA TYR A 214 -17.56 -27.52 -4.90
C TYR A 214 -17.93 -26.33 -5.77
N ALA A 215 -18.14 -25.15 -5.19
CA ALA A 215 -18.49 -23.94 -5.93
C ALA A 215 -17.50 -23.65 -7.06
N ILE A 216 -16.20 -23.88 -6.84
CA ILE A 216 -15.17 -23.72 -7.88
C ILE A 216 -15.25 -24.82 -8.92
N LEU A 217 -15.34 -26.09 -8.50
CA LEU A 217 -15.40 -27.19 -9.46
C LEU A 217 -16.66 -27.12 -10.34
N GLU A 218 -17.77 -26.67 -9.79
CA GLU A 218 -19.02 -26.39 -10.52
C GLU A 218 -18.83 -25.25 -11.51
N ALA A 219 -18.21 -24.14 -11.10
CA ALA A 219 -17.87 -23.03 -12.00
C ALA A 219 -16.92 -23.46 -13.13
N MET A 220 -16.02 -24.40 -12.86
CA MET A 220 -15.13 -25.03 -13.84
C MET A 220 -15.81 -26.11 -14.69
N GLN A 221 -17.06 -26.48 -14.39
CA GLN A 221 -17.77 -27.60 -15.01
C GLN A 221 -17.00 -28.94 -14.92
N PHE A 222 -16.33 -29.17 -13.78
CA PHE A 222 -15.48 -30.34 -13.57
C PHE A 222 -16.19 -31.45 -12.78
N ASP A 223 -17.12 -32.14 -13.44
CA ASP A 223 -17.98 -33.16 -12.84
C ASP A 223 -17.21 -34.32 -12.19
N GLU A 224 -16.12 -34.77 -12.80
CA GLU A 224 -15.30 -35.84 -12.22
C GLU A 224 -14.71 -35.43 -10.86
N GLY A 225 -14.20 -34.20 -10.76
CA GLY A 225 -13.67 -33.67 -9.50
C GLY A 225 -14.73 -33.56 -8.42
N ILE A 226 -15.95 -33.12 -8.78
CA ILE A 226 -17.10 -33.07 -7.87
C ILE A 226 -17.41 -34.47 -7.33
N GLN A 227 -17.43 -35.50 -8.18
CA GLN A 227 -17.66 -36.88 -7.75
C GLN A 227 -16.57 -37.37 -6.79
N ARG A 228 -15.29 -37.04 -7.05
CA ARG A 228 -14.18 -37.39 -6.15
C ARG A 228 -14.30 -36.72 -4.79
N LEU A 229 -14.70 -35.45 -4.74
CA LEU A 229 -14.94 -34.75 -3.48
C LEU A 229 -16.12 -35.34 -2.70
N LYS A 230 -17.23 -35.68 -3.36
CA LYS A 230 -18.39 -36.34 -2.70
C LYS A 230 -18.01 -37.66 -2.06
N GLN A 231 -17.18 -38.46 -2.74
CA GLN A 231 -16.65 -39.72 -2.19
C GLN A 231 -15.77 -39.49 -0.96
N LEU A 232 -15.00 -38.40 -0.94
CA LEU A 232 -14.15 -38.04 0.19
C LEU A 232 -14.98 -37.51 1.37
N GLU A 233 -15.96 -36.63 1.11
CA GLU A 233 -16.84 -36.03 2.11
C GLU A 233 -17.64 -37.07 2.90
N GLN A 234 -18.11 -38.12 2.23
CA GLN A 234 -18.78 -39.26 2.89
C GLN A 234 -17.93 -39.93 3.97
N GLN A 235 -16.60 -39.83 3.89
CA GLN A 235 -15.69 -40.37 4.90
C GLN A 235 -15.57 -39.49 6.15
N PHE A 236 -16.07 -38.25 6.10
CA PHE A 236 -16.16 -37.34 7.25
C PHE A 236 -17.49 -37.45 8.00
N GLN A 237 -18.51 -38.05 7.36
CA GLN A 237 -19.84 -38.26 7.94
C GLN A 237 -20.00 -39.63 8.64
N ARG A 238 -19.04 -40.54 8.48
CA ARG A 238 -19.06 -41.87 9.12
C ARG A 238 -18.27 -41.83 10.44
N PRO A 239 -18.85 -42.28 11.57
CA PRO A 239 -18.14 -42.41 12.84
C PRO A 239 -17.02 -43.45 12.78
#